data_AF-A0A7Z9WM13-F1
#
_entry.id   AF-A0A7Z9WM13-F1
#
_cell.length_a   1.000
_cell.length_b   1.000
_cell.length_c   1.000
_cell.angle_alpha   90.00
_cell.angle_beta   90.00
_cell.angle_gamma   90.00
#
_symmetry.space_group_name_H-M   'P 1'
#
loop_
_entity.id
_entity.type
_entity.pdbx_description
1 polymer ?
#
loop_
_entity_poly.entity_id
_entity_poly.type
_entity_poly.pdbx_seq_one_letter_code
_entity_poly.pdbx_strand_id
1 'polypeptide(L)'
;MDDKVLIEILASHADQLIKGRRRGDYLAVFPDRREELEPLLAVAEKVKEALVPVEPAPAFRRRLRKDLLAAAHQRLARQPADRGFALGSRRGLLLGAAALGSAVSVVGVIAYLVRSRAKIQHAAPS
;
A
#
# COMPACT_ATOMS: atom_id res chain seq x y z
N MET A 1 22.87 -9.81 8.16
CA MET A 1 21.47 -9.83 7.70
C MET A 1 21.45 -10.57 6.37
N ASP A 2 20.37 -11.24 5.98
CA ASP A 2 20.25 -11.77 4.62
C ASP A 2 20.24 -10.58 3.63
N ASP A 3 21.04 -10.65 2.56
CA ASP A 3 21.16 -9.58 1.55
C ASP A 3 19.78 -9.16 1.02
N LYS A 4 18.86 -10.12 0.94
CA LYS A 4 17.48 -9.87 0.54
C LYS A 4 16.79 -8.85 1.44
N VAL A 5 16.98 -8.93 2.76
CA VAL A 5 16.37 -7.99 3.71
C VAL A 5 16.98 -6.59 3.56
N LEU A 6 18.27 -6.50 3.20
CA LEU A 6 18.94 -5.21 2.97
C LEU A 6 18.34 -4.51 1.77
N ILE A 7 18.18 -5.25 0.67
CA ILE A 7 17.56 -4.77 -0.56
C ILE A 7 16.14 -4.27 -0.28
N GLU A 8 15.34 -5.04 0.47
CA GLU A 8 13.97 -4.65 0.82
C GLU A 8 13.92 -3.37 1.68
N ILE A 9 14.83 -3.20 2.63
CA ILE A 9 14.93 -1.97 3.44
C ILE A 9 15.26 -0.77 2.55
N LEU A 10 16.27 -0.89 1.68
CA LEU A 10 16.67 0.19 0.78
C LEU A 10 15.59 0.53 -0.24
N ALA A 11 14.93 -0.48 -0.81
CA ALA A 11 13.80 -0.29 -1.72
C ALA A 11 12.64 0.42 -1.01
N SER A 12 12.28 -0.03 0.19
CA SER A 12 11.24 0.60 1.02
C SER A 12 11.57 2.05 1.36
N HIS A 13 12.83 2.34 1.70
CA HIS A 13 13.29 3.69 2.00
C HIS A 13 13.23 4.61 0.77
N ALA A 14 13.72 4.15 -0.40
CA ALA A 14 13.64 4.89 -1.65
C ALA A 14 12.17 5.22 -2.02
N ASP A 15 11.27 4.27 -1.79
CA ASP A 15 9.83 4.45 -1.99
C ASP A 15 9.24 5.55 -1.10
N GLN A 16 9.67 5.61 0.17
CA GLN A 16 9.26 6.67 1.10
C GLN A 16 9.79 8.04 0.66
N LEU A 17 11.04 8.10 0.21
CA LEU A 17 11.67 9.33 -0.31
C LEU A 17 10.92 9.85 -1.54
N ILE A 18 10.53 8.97 -2.47
CA ILE A 18 9.75 9.35 -3.66
C ILE A 18 8.36 9.88 -3.26
N LYS A 19 7.73 9.27 -2.25
CA LYS A 19 6.40 9.65 -1.75
C LYS A 19 6.43 10.86 -0.81
N GLY A 20 7.61 11.45 -0.53
CA GLY A 20 7.77 12.56 0.41
C GLY A 20 7.37 12.21 1.84
N ARG A 21 7.42 10.92 2.21
CA ARG A 21 7.08 10.46 3.56
C ARG A 21 8.30 10.54 4.46
N ARG A 22 8.05 10.71 5.76
CA ARG A 22 9.11 10.72 6.77
C ARG A 22 9.87 9.39 6.72
N ARG A 23 11.20 9.49 6.80
CA ARG A 23 12.12 8.36 6.89
C ARG A 23 11.62 7.36 7.94
N GLY A 24 11.46 6.10 7.54
CA GLY A 24 11.28 5.00 8.46
C GLY A 24 12.48 4.90 9.39
N ASP A 25 12.24 4.60 10.66
CA ASP A 25 13.30 4.53 11.68
C ASP A 25 14.06 3.19 11.59
N TYR A 26 14.58 2.89 10.40
CA TYR A 26 15.26 1.64 10.09
C TYR A 26 16.52 1.44 10.95
N LEU A 27 17.16 2.54 11.35
CA LEU A 27 18.34 2.48 12.22
C LEU A 27 17.97 2.08 13.66
N ALA A 28 16.80 2.50 14.17
CA ALA A 28 16.32 2.03 15.47
C ALA A 28 15.83 0.58 15.43
N VAL A 29 15.28 0.14 14.30
CA VAL A 29 14.83 -1.26 14.13
C VAL A 29 16.02 -2.23 13.99
N PHE A 30 17.15 -1.78 13.43
CA PHE A 30 18.35 -2.60 13.20
C PHE A 30 19.62 -1.95 13.77
N PRO A 31 19.73 -1.81 15.11
CA PRO A 31 20.83 -1.08 15.75
C PRO A 31 22.20 -1.71 15.49
N ASP A 32 22.29 -3.05 15.47
CA ASP A 32 23.55 -3.79 15.26
C ASP A 32 24.14 -3.63 13.85
N ARG A 33 23.38 -3.01 12.93
CA ARG A 33 23.75 -2.84 11.52
C ARG A 33 23.79 -1.37 11.12
N ARG A 34 23.79 -0.48 12.10
CA ARG A 34 23.80 0.97 11.86
C ARG A 34 24.97 1.39 10.97
N GLU A 35 26.17 0.86 11.24
CA GLU A 35 27.38 1.20 10.47
C GLU A 35 27.26 0.85 8.97
N GLU A 36 26.50 -0.19 8.64
CA GLU A 36 26.30 -0.64 7.25
C GLU A 36 25.11 0.06 6.59
N LEU A 37 24.00 0.22 7.30
CA LEU A 37 22.76 0.80 6.79
C LEU A 37 22.82 2.32 6.62
N GLU A 38 23.42 3.03 7.58
CA GLU A 38 23.48 4.49 7.59
C GLU A 38 24.07 5.09 6.30
N PRO A 39 25.25 4.65 5.80
CA PRO A 39 25.81 5.20 4.57
C PRO A 39 24.95 4.88 3.34
N LEU A 40 24.31 3.70 3.28
CA LEU A 40 23.48 3.31 2.14
C LEU A 40 22.17 4.13 2.07
N LEU A 41 21.54 4.37 3.22
CA LEU A 41 20.38 5.26 3.30
C LEU A 41 20.76 6.70 2.90
N ALA A 42 21.92 7.19 3.33
CA ALA A 42 22.41 8.51 2.95
C ALA A 42 22.69 8.63 1.44
N VAL A 43 23.16 7.57 0.78
CA VAL A 43 23.31 7.55 -0.69
C VAL A 43 21.95 7.66 -1.37
N ALA A 44 20.94 6.93 -0.91
CA ALA A 44 19.58 7.03 -1.47
C ALA A 44 19.01 8.44 -1.35
N GLU A 45 19.24 9.12 -0.22
CA GLU A 45 18.86 10.52 0.00
C GLU A 45 19.58 11.45 -1.00
N LYS A 46 20.91 11.36 -1.13
CA LYS A 46 21.70 12.16 -2.09
C LYS A 46 21.26 11.94 -3.54
N VAL A 47 20.99 10.68 -3.92
CA VAL A 47 20.47 10.36 -5.25
C VAL A 47 19.11 11.02 -5.47
N LYS A 48 18.21 10.96 -4.48
CA LYS A 48 16.91 11.62 -4.58
C LYS A 48 17.03 13.13 -4.76
N GLU A 49 17.97 13.78 -4.07
CA GLU A 49 18.23 15.21 -4.20
C GLU A 49 18.81 15.59 -5.58
N ALA A 50 19.65 14.73 -6.15
CA ALA A 50 20.24 14.94 -7.47
C ALA A 50 19.24 14.72 -8.63
N LEU A 51 18.19 13.94 -8.41
CA LEU A 51 17.20 13.62 -9.45
C LEU A 51 16.16 14.73 -9.60
N VAL A 52 16.10 15.30 -10.81
CA VAL A 52 15.05 16.25 -11.18
C VAL A 52 13.76 15.50 -11.54
N PRO A 53 12.59 15.91 -11.01
CA PRO A 53 11.32 15.36 -11.44
C PRO A 53 11.10 15.51 -12.95
N VAL A 54 10.75 14.41 -13.62
CA VAL A 54 10.45 14.42 -15.05
C VAL A 54 8.93 14.48 -15.25
N GLU A 55 8.47 15.56 -15.88
CA GLU A 55 7.06 15.67 -16.27
C GLU A 55 6.76 14.77 -17.48
N PRO A 56 5.76 13.87 -17.39
CA PRO A 56 5.42 13.00 -18.50
C PRO A 56 4.79 13.80 -19.65
N ALA A 57 5.22 13.51 -20.89
CA ALA A 57 4.72 14.19 -22.08
C ALA A 57 3.18 14.12 -22.18
N PRO A 58 2.49 15.20 -22.60
CA PRO A 58 1.02 15.22 -22.69
C PRO A 58 0.44 14.10 -23.58
N ALA A 59 1.16 13.74 -24.65
CA ALA A 59 0.78 12.64 -25.53
C ALA A 59 0.82 11.28 -24.82
N PHE A 60 1.83 11.05 -23.98
CA PHE A 60 1.93 9.84 -23.15
C PHE A 60 0.77 9.76 -22.17
N ARG A 61 0.48 10.84 -21.43
CA ARG A 61 -0.64 10.88 -20.46
C ARG A 61 -1.98 10.54 -21.12
N ARG A 62 -2.24 11.10 -22.31
CA ARG A 62 -3.47 10.84 -23.07
C ARG A 62 -3.58 9.39 -23.52
N ARG A 63 -2.48 8.81 -24.02
CA ARG A 63 -2.42 7.40 -24.43
C ARG A 63 -2.67 6.48 -23.24
N LEU A 64 -1.92 6.67 -22.15
CA LEU A 64 -2.06 5.89 -20.92
C LEU A 64 -3.50 5.90 -20.38
N ARG A 65 -4.17 7.06 -20.39
CA ARG A 65 -5.57 7.14 -19.98
C ARG A 65 -6.49 6.26 -20.84
N LYS A 66 -6.32 6.28 -22.17
CA LYS A 66 -7.13 5.43 -23.07
C LYS A 66 -6.88 3.95 -22.81
N ASP A 67 -5.61 3.57 -22.64
CA ASP A 67 -5.21 2.19 -22.43
C ASP A 67 -5.76 1.66 -21.09
N LEU A 68 -5.70 2.46 -20.02
CA LEU A 68 -6.27 2.11 -18.73
C LEU A 68 -7.80 1.93 -18.77
N LEU A 69 -8.52 2.79 -19.48
CA LEU A 69 -9.96 2.66 -19.67
C LEU A 69 -10.31 1.40 -20.48
N ALA A 70 -9.59 1.14 -21.57
CA ALA A 70 -9.77 -0.06 -22.36
C ALA A 70 -9.51 -1.33 -21.54
N ALA A 71 -8.44 -1.36 -20.75
CA ALA A 71 -8.13 -2.48 -19.86
C ALA A 71 -9.21 -2.68 -18.78
N ALA A 72 -9.74 -1.60 -18.20
CA ALA A 72 -10.83 -1.68 -17.23
C ALA A 72 -12.11 -2.26 -17.86
N HIS A 73 -12.49 -1.79 -19.05
CA HIS A 73 -13.65 -2.31 -19.78
C HIS A 73 -13.48 -3.78 -20.17
N GLN A 74 -12.29 -4.18 -20.63
CA GLN A 74 -12.01 -5.59 -20.95
C GLN A 74 -12.10 -6.48 -19.71
N ARG A 75 -11.65 -6.00 -18.54
CA ARG A 75 -11.80 -6.74 -17.27
C ARG A 75 -13.26 -6.91 -16.87
N LEU A 76 -14.07 -5.86 -17.03
CA LEU A 76 -15.52 -5.92 -16.76
C LEU A 76 -16.25 -6.83 -17.74
N ALA A 77 -15.96 -6.75 -19.03
CA ALA A 77 -16.58 -7.60 -20.05
C ALA A 77 -16.21 -9.10 -19.91
N ARG A 78 -15.07 -9.39 -19.26
CA ARG A 78 -14.62 -10.76 -18.95
C ARG A 78 -15.13 -11.27 -17.61
N GLN A 79 -15.81 -10.45 -16.81
CA GLN A 79 -16.52 -10.98 -15.64
C GLN A 79 -17.74 -11.77 -16.16
N PRO A 80 -17.81 -13.10 -15.93
CA PRO A 80 -18.98 -13.86 -16.32
C PRO A 80 -20.19 -13.27 -15.61
N ALA A 81 -21.29 -13.10 -16.37
CA ALA A 81 -22.59 -12.72 -15.86
C ALA A 81 -23.21 -13.87 -15.05
N ASP A 82 -22.53 -14.35 -14.00
CA ASP A 82 -23.07 -15.36 -13.10
C ASP A 82 -23.81 -14.69 -11.93
N ARG A 83 -24.76 -13.83 -12.32
CA ARG A 83 -25.91 -13.46 -11.50
C ARG A 83 -27.15 -14.01 -12.17
N GLY A 84 -27.24 -15.34 -12.16
CA GLY A 84 -28.52 -16.01 -12.22
C GLY A 84 -29.42 -15.47 -11.12
N PHE A 85 -30.50 -14.84 -11.54
CA PHE A 85 -31.59 -14.35 -10.71
C PHE A 85 -32.14 -15.49 -9.85
N ALA A 86 -32.08 -15.32 -8.52
CA ALA A 86 -32.98 -16.00 -7.60
C ALA A 86 -33.72 -14.93 -6.79
N LEU A 87 -34.66 -14.24 -7.45
CA LEU A 87 -35.77 -13.60 -6.75
C LEU A 87 -36.64 -14.70 -6.14
N GLY A 88 -36.35 -15.07 -4.89
CA GLY A 88 -37.02 -16.17 -4.21
C GLY A 88 -36.95 -16.03 -2.70
N SER A 89 -37.81 -15.18 -2.15
CA SER A 89 -38.41 -15.26 -0.81
C SER A 89 -37.50 -15.30 0.44
N ARG A 90 -37.59 -14.19 1.19
CA ARG A 90 -37.50 -14.10 2.66
C ARG A 90 -36.26 -14.73 3.34
N ARG A 91 -35.20 -13.94 3.47
CA ARG A 91 -34.35 -13.78 4.69
C ARG A 91 -33.13 -12.92 4.35
N GLY A 92 -33.26 -11.61 4.54
CA GLY A 92 -32.23 -10.61 4.30
C GLY A 92 -31.13 -10.60 5.34
N LEU A 93 -30.36 -11.68 5.48
CA LEU A 93 -29.29 -11.73 6.50
C LEU A 93 -28.05 -12.55 6.10
N LEU A 94 -27.73 -12.59 4.81
CA LEU A 94 -26.44 -13.12 4.33
C LEU A 94 -25.80 -12.18 3.29
N LEU A 95 -25.85 -10.86 3.56
CA LEU A 95 -24.85 -9.94 3.03
C LEU A 95 -23.54 -10.14 3.80
N GLY A 96 -22.85 -11.24 3.52
CA GLY A 96 -21.58 -11.55 4.14
C GLY A 96 -21.01 -12.82 3.56
N ALA A 97 -20.14 -12.71 2.54
CA ALA A 97 -19.08 -13.69 2.24
C ALA A 97 -18.27 -13.43 0.95
N ALA A 98 -18.60 -12.47 0.08
CA ALA A 98 -17.90 -12.34 -1.22
C ALA A 98 -17.00 -11.08 -1.37
N ALA A 99 -16.41 -10.60 -0.28
CA ALA A 99 -15.31 -9.62 -0.31
C ALA A 99 -13.92 -10.27 -0.11
N LEU A 100 -13.81 -11.57 -0.37
CA LEU A 100 -12.55 -12.31 -0.30
C LEU A 100 -11.89 -12.32 -1.68
N GLY A 101 -11.33 -11.17 -2.03
CA GLY A 101 -10.54 -11.01 -3.25
C GLY A 101 -9.87 -9.65 -3.30
N SER A 102 -8.85 -9.47 -2.45
CA SER A 102 -7.94 -8.30 -2.42
C SER A 102 -8.40 -7.05 -1.64
N ALA A 103 -8.64 -7.19 -0.33
CA ALA A 103 -8.68 -6.06 0.62
C ALA A 103 -8.00 -6.35 1.97
N VAL A 104 -7.00 -7.23 2.00
CA VAL A 104 -6.30 -7.58 3.26
C VAL A 104 -5.50 -6.41 3.85
N SER A 105 -5.22 -5.32 3.12
CA SER A 105 -4.29 -4.30 3.63
C SER A 105 -4.89 -3.06 4.30
N VAL A 106 -6.19 -2.73 4.12
CA VAL A 106 -6.73 -1.45 4.62
C VAL A 106 -7.67 -1.63 5.82
N VAL A 107 -8.52 -2.66 5.80
CA VAL A 107 -9.48 -2.90 6.89
C VAL A 107 -8.77 -3.31 8.18
N GLY A 108 -7.70 -4.11 8.10
CA GLY A 108 -6.90 -4.51 9.26
C GLY A 108 -6.21 -3.33 9.96
N VAL A 109 -5.70 -2.36 9.18
CA VAL A 109 -5.05 -1.15 9.71
C VAL A 109 -6.06 -0.26 10.42
N ILE A 110 -7.24 -0.06 9.84
CA ILE A 110 -8.32 0.72 10.47
C ILE A 110 -8.80 0.04 11.75
N ALA A 111 -9.03 -1.27 11.74
CA ALA A 111 -9.43 -2.03 12.94
C ALA A 111 -8.36 -1.97 14.05
N TYR A 112 -7.08 -2.06 13.70
CA TYR A 112 -5.98 -1.94 14.66
C TYR A 112 -5.91 -0.55 15.31
N LEU A 113 -6.07 0.52 14.52
CA LEU A 113 -6.04 1.90 15.02
C LEU A 113 -7.24 2.23 15.92
N VAL A 114 -8.42 1.71 15.60
CA VAL A 114 -9.61 1.88 16.46
C VAL A 114 -9.43 1.11 17.78
N ARG A 115 -8.89 -0.12 17.72
CA ARG A 115 -8.66 -0.94 18.91
C ARG A 115 -7.54 -0.41 19.82
N SER A 116 -6.50 0.20 19.26
CA SER A 116 -5.42 0.82 20.06
C SER A 116 -5.90 2.08 20.78
N ARG A 117 -6.75 2.90 20.15
CA ARG A 117 -7.38 4.08 20.76
C ARG A 117 -8.31 3.69 21.92
N ALA A 118 -9.09 2.62 21.77
CA ALA A 118 -9.98 2.12 22.81
C ALA A 118 -9.23 1.57 24.04
N LYS A 119 -8.06 0.93 23.84
CA LYS A 119 -7.21 0.47 24.95
C LYS A 119 -6.58 1.62 25.73
N ILE A 120 -6.27 2.74 25.07
CA ILE A 120 -5.72 3.93 25.73
C ILE A 120 -6.79 4.63 26.58
N GLN A 121 -8.07 4.55 26.20
CA GLN A 121 -9.17 5.15 26.96
C GLN A 121 -9.69 4.30 28.13
N HIS A 122 -9.38 2.99 28.17
CA HIS A 122 -9.69 2.11 29.29
C HIS A 122 -8.54 1.92 30.29
N ALA A 123 -7.41 2.61 30.10
CA ALA A 123 -6.35 2.70 31.09
C ALA A 123 -6.36 4.10 31.73
N ALA A 124 -7.09 4.21 32.85
CA ALA A 124 -7.33 5.35 33.75
C ALA A 124 -8.48 6.32 33.35
N PRO A 125 -9.33 6.77 34.30
CA PRO A 125 -9.31 6.64 35.78
C PRO A 125 -10.47 5.73 36.29
N SER A 126 -10.55 5.24 37.53
CA SER A 126 -10.03 5.67 38.84
C SER A 126 -9.68 4.44 39.69
#